data_AF-A0A8S0VKB6-F1
#
_entry.id   AF-A0A8S0VKB6-F1
#
_cell.length_a   1.000
_cell.length_b   1.000
_cell.length_c   1.000
_cell.angle_alpha   90.00
_cell.angle_beta   90.00
_cell.angle_gamma   90.00
#
_symmetry.space_group_name_H-M   'P 1'
#
loop_
_entity.id
_entity.type
_entity.pdbx_description
1 polymer ?
#
loop_
_entity_poly.entity_id
_entity_poly.type
_entity_poly.pdbx_seq_one_letter_code
_entity_poly.pdbx_strand_id
1 'polypeptide(L)'
;MSVSMPLPWIYYMFLLIEVLEVAGNEARDKKRNRIAPRHKQLAVRNGEELSKLLGNVMQMVGVLTNINQYLLPKTAARKEKEIGSASQ
;
A
#
# COMPACT_ATOMS: atom_id res chain seq x y z
N MET A 1 27.47 -12.44 30.32
CA MET A 1 26.74 -11.17 30.06
C MET A 1 25.38 -11.53 29.48
N SER A 2 24.40 -11.89 30.32
CA SER A 2 23.02 -12.07 29.85
C SER A 2 22.36 -10.71 29.80
N VAL A 3 22.31 -10.12 28.60
CA VAL A 3 21.46 -8.96 28.35
C VAL A 3 20.02 -9.46 28.42
N SER A 4 19.40 -9.32 29.59
CA SER A 4 17.96 -9.49 29.76
C SER A 4 17.31 -8.40 28.91
N MET A 5 16.96 -8.74 27.66
CA MET A 5 16.23 -7.83 26.79
C MET A 5 14.83 -7.61 27.41
N PRO A 6 14.46 -6.37 27.72
CA PRO A 6 13.17 -6.09 28.34
C PRO A 6 12.04 -6.45 27.36
N LEU A 7 11.02 -7.16 27.85
CA LEU A 7 9.80 -7.53 27.12
C LEU A 7 9.20 -6.40 26.23
N PRO A 8 9.19 -5.12 26.65
CA PRO A 8 8.74 -4.02 25.79
C PRO A 8 9.51 -3.92 24.46
N TRP A 9 10.79 -4.29 24.43
CA TRP A 9 11.62 -4.23 23.22
C TRP A 9 11.15 -5.22 22.14
N ILE A 10 10.74 -6.41 22.56
CA ILE A 10 10.23 -7.45 21.66
C ILE A 10 8.94 -6.97 20.99
N TYR A 11 8.09 -6.27 21.74
CA TYR A 11 6.87 -5.69 21.20
C TYR A 11 7.14 -4.67 20.09
N TYR A 12 8.12 -3.77 20.28
CA TYR A 12 8.52 -2.83 19.23
C TYR A 12 9.09 -3.54 18.00
N MET A 13 9.87 -4.61 18.19
CA MET A 13 10.42 -5.40 17.08
C MET A 13 9.31 -6.11 16.30
N PHE A 14 8.34 -6.71 16.99
CA PHE A 14 7.21 -7.38 16.38
C PHE A 14 6.38 -6.41 15.53
N LEU A 15 6.03 -5.26 16.10
CA LEU A 15 5.28 -4.22 15.39
C LEU A 15 6.05 -3.70 14.16
N LEU A 16 7.36 -3.51 14.28
CA LEU A 16 8.19 -3.05 13.17
C LEU A 16 8.25 -4.09 12.04
N ILE A 17 8.40 -5.38 12.38
CA ILE A 17 8.41 -6.48 11.42
C ILE A 17 7.08 -6.52 10.66
N GLU A 18 5.96 -6.45 11.36
CA GLU A 18 4.63 -6.50 10.76
C GLU A 18 4.39 -5.33 9.78
N VAL A 19 4.77 -4.11 10.16
CA VAL A 19 4.73 -2.95 9.25
C VAL A 19 5.64 -3.13 8.03
N LEU A 20 6.85 -3.69 8.24
CA LEU A 20 7.81 -3.92 7.16
C LEU A 20 7.32 -4.98 6.17
N GLU A 21 6.69 -6.04 6.68
CA GLU A 21 6.16 -7.15 5.89
C GLU A 21 5.06 -6.66 4.94
N VAL A 22 4.07 -5.93 5.47
CA VAL A 22 2.97 -5.39 4.66
C VAL A 22 3.49 -4.36 3.64
N ALA A 23 4.41 -3.47 4.03
CA ALA A 23 5.01 -2.50 3.12
C ALA A 23 5.92 -3.16 2.05
N GLY A 24 6.56 -4.28 2.40
CA GLY A 24 7.37 -5.08 1.50
C GLY A 24 6.53 -5.83 0.46
N ASN A 25 5.38 -6.38 0.87
CA ASN A 25 4.44 -7.03 -0.04
C ASN A 25 3.92 -6.04 -1.09
N GLU A 26 3.50 -4.85 -0.65
CA GLU A 26 3.05 -3.79 -1.57
C GLU A 26 4.16 -3.32 -2.53
N ALA A 27 5.42 -3.33 -2.10
CA ALA A 27 6.55 -3.02 -2.99
C ALA A 27 6.76 -4.10 -4.07
N ARG A 28 6.58 -5.37 -3.70
CA ARG A 28 6.63 -6.51 -4.64
C ARG A 28 5.49 -6.46 -5.64
N ASP A 29 4.28 -6.11 -5.20
CA ASP A 29 3.11 -5.95 -6.08
C ASP A 29 3.32 -4.86 -7.14
N LYS A 30 4.07 -3.80 -6.79
CA LYS A 30 4.46 -2.74 -7.74
C LYS A 30 5.75 -3.04 -8.52
N LYS A 31 6.28 -4.28 -8.44
CA LYS A 31 7.52 -4.73 -9.12
C LYS A 31 8.74 -3.87 -8.79
N ARG A 32 8.85 -3.40 -7.55
CA ARG A 32 9.97 -2.57 -7.07
C ARG A 32 10.78 -3.31 -6.00
N ASN A 33 12.10 -3.26 -6.12
CA ASN A 33 13.02 -3.90 -5.17
C ASN A 33 13.30 -3.06 -3.91
N ARG A 34 12.83 -1.80 -3.87
CA ARG A 34 13.01 -0.88 -2.74
C ARG A 34 11.65 -0.41 -2.23
N ILE A 35 11.49 -0.38 -0.91
CA ILE A 35 10.30 0.17 -0.26
C ILE A 35 10.31 1.69 -0.43
N ALA A 36 9.41 2.20 -1.28
CA ALA A 36 9.20 3.63 -1.49
C ALA A 36 8.13 4.17 -0.51
N PRO A 37 8.10 5.49 -0.25
CA PRO A 37 7.05 6.11 0.58
C PRO A 37 5.63 5.73 0.11
N ARG A 38 5.40 5.61 -1.20
CA ARG A 38 4.11 5.24 -1.78
C ARG A 38 3.65 3.82 -1.41
N HIS A 39 4.56 2.86 -1.26
CA HIS A 39 4.21 1.49 -0.83
C HIS A 39 3.79 1.48 0.65
N LYS A 40 4.47 2.27 1.49
CA LYS A 40 4.10 2.45 2.90
C LYS A 40 2.71 3.08 3.02
N GLN A 41 2.39 4.04 2.17
CA GLN A 41 1.08 4.69 2.17
C GLN A 41 -0.05 3.74 1.73
N LEU A 42 0.19 2.93 0.70
CA LEU A 42 -0.78 1.92 0.23
C LEU A 42 -0.98 0.84 1.29
N ALA A 43 0.10 0.32 1.89
CA ALA A 43 0.05 -0.62 3.01
C ALA A 43 -0.76 -0.07 4.20
N VAL A 44 -0.54 1.18 4.59
CA VAL A 44 -1.28 1.81 5.69
C VAL A 44 -2.76 1.98 5.37
N ARG A 45 -3.11 2.39 4.14
CA ARG A 45 -4.51 2.63 3.74
C ARG A 45 -5.30 1.35 3.46
N ASN A 46 -4.62 0.28 3.09
CA ASN A 46 -5.26 -1.02 2.86
C ASN A 46 -5.42 -1.84 4.16
N GLY A 47 -4.67 -1.52 5.22
CA GLY A 47 -4.78 -2.17 6.53
C GLY A 47 -5.67 -1.39 7.51
N GLU A 48 -6.72 -2.02 8.04
CA GLU A 48 -7.65 -1.38 8.99
C GLU A 48 -6.98 -0.94 10.30
N GLU A 49 -6.07 -1.74 10.84
CA GLU A 49 -5.38 -1.44 12.11
C GLU A 49 -4.28 -0.38 11.92
N LEU A 50 -3.53 -0.48 10.82
CA LEU A 50 -2.48 0.47 10.48
C LEU A 50 -3.05 1.85 10.10
N SER A 51 -4.20 1.91 9.43
CA SER A 51 -4.90 3.16 9.16
C SER A 51 -5.37 3.86 10.43
N LYS A 52 -5.81 3.11 11.46
CA LYS A 52 -6.21 3.68 12.75
C LYS A 52 -5.00 4.21 13.53
N LEU A 53 -3.87 3.49 13.47
CA LEU A 53 -2.65 3.85 14.19
C LEU A 53 -1.86 4.99 13.51
N LEU A 54 -1.80 5.01 12.17
CA LEU A 54 -0.94 5.92 11.38
C LEU A 54 -1.72 6.90 10.49
N GLY A 55 -3.04 7.01 10.66
CA GLY A 55 -3.93 7.81 9.80
C GLY A 55 -3.52 9.28 9.65
N ASN A 56 -2.99 9.91 10.71
CA ASN A 56 -2.55 11.31 10.67
C ASN A 56 -1.09 11.50 10.23
N VAL A 57 -0.24 10.48 10.31
CA VAL A 57 1.21 10.61 10.07
C VAL A 57 1.55 10.51 8.57
N MET A 58 0.74 9.80 7.79
CA MET A 58 1.02 9.52 6.37
C MET A 58 0.48 10.57 5.38
N GLN A 59 0.01 11.73 5.85
CA GLN A 59 -0.68 12.74 5.03
C GLN A 59 0.18 13.40 3.94
N MET A 60 1.52 13.33 4.03
CA MET A 60 2.44 14.03 3.11
C MET A 60 2.80 13.26 1.81
N VAL A 61 2.48 11.97 1.68
CA VAL A 61 3.06 11.13 0.61
C VAL A 61 2.19 11.02 -0.66
N GLY A 62 1.01 11.64 -0.67
CA GLY A 62 0.06 11.61 -1.80
C GLY A 62 -1.34 11.22 -1.33
N VAL A 63 -2.25 10.90 -2.25
CA VAL A 63 -3.60 10.38 -1.93
C VAL A 63 -3.88 9.18 -2.84
N LEU A 64 -4.62 8.18 -2.35
CA LEU A 64 -5.11 7.09 -3.20
C LEU A 64 -5.97 7.70 -4.31
N THR A 65 -5.62 7.42 -5.57
CA THR A 65 -6.39 7.89 -6.71
C THR A 65 -7.72 7.13 -6.74
N ASN A 66 -8.78 7.78 -6.27
CA ASN A 66 -10.15 7.31 -6.35
C ASN A 66 -10.96 8.36 -7.13
N ILE A 67 -11.34 8.01 -8.36
CA ILE A 67 -12.13 8.89 -9.23
C ILE A 67 -13.59 8.49 -9.07
N ASN A 68 -14.44 9.44 -8.68
CA ASN A 68 -15.87 9.21 -8.58
C ASN A 68 -16.47 8.91 -9.96
N GLN A 69 -17.33 7.89 -10.06
CA GLN A 69 -17.90 7.43 -11.33
C GLN A 69 -18.66 8.52 -12.12
N TYR A 70 -19.20 9.54 -11.45
CA TYR A 70 -19.86 10.67 -12.10
C TYR A 70 -18.91 11.60 -12.85
N LEU A 71 -17.62 11.56 -12.53
CA LEU A 71 -16.57 12.37 -13.16
C LEU A 71 -15.86 11.64 -14.31
N LEU A 72 -16.18 10.36 -14.53
CA LEU A 72 -15.67 9.63 -15.67
C LEU A 72 -16.38 10.11 -16.95
N PRO A 73 -15.64 10.44 -18.03
CA PRO A 73 -16.25 10.80 -19.29
C PRO A 73 -17.11 9.61 -19.79
N LYS A 74 -18.39 9.87 -20.06
CA LYS A 74 -19.37 8.85 -20.51
C LYS A 74 -18.98 8.10 -21.79
N THR A 75 -17.90 8.52 -22.45
CA THR A 75 -17.38 7.99 -23.72
C THR A 75 -16.22 6.99 -23.56
N ALA A 76 -15.70 6.76 -22.35
CA ALA A 76 -14.57 5.84 -22.13
C ALA A 76 -14.90 4.34 -22.32
N ALA A 77 -16.18 3.98 -22.48
CA ALA A 77 -16.61 2.61 -22.79
C ALA A 77 -16.19 2.11 -24.20
N ARG A 78 -15.53 2.94 -25.02
CA ARG A 78 -15.16 2.56 -26.40
C ARG A 78 -13.73 2.01 -26.57
N LYS A 79 -12.88 2.00 -25.53
CA LYS A 79 -11.48 1.55 -25.67
C LYS A 79 -11.13 0.19 -25.04
N GLU A 80 -12.12 -0.57 -24.58
CA GLU A 80 -11.92 -1.96 -24.13
C GLU A 80 -12.40 -3.04 -25.13
N LYS A 81 -13.01 -2.67 -26.26
CA LYS A 81 -13.49 -3.63 -27.27
C LYS A 81 -12.57 -3.85 -28.49
N GLU A 82 -11.42 -3.20 -28.59
CA GLU A 82 -10.54 -3.32 -29.78
C GLU A 82 -9.20 -4.05 -29.55
N ILE A 83 -8.99 -4.70 -28.40
CA ILE A 83 -7.79 -5.55 -28.16
C ILE A 83 -8.15 -7.06 -28.20
N GLY A 84 -9.39 -7.41 -28.57
CA GLY A 84 -9.90 -8.79 -28.59
C GLY A 84 -10.40 -9.30 -29.95
N SER A 85 -9.98 -8.70 -31.07
CA SER A 85 -10.30 -9.23 -32.40
C SER A 85 -9.17 -8.98 -33.39
N ALA A 86 -8.17 -9.84 -33.35
CA ALA A 86 -7.34 -10.15 -34.50
C ALA A 86 -7.09 -11.66 -34.46
N SER A 87 -8.03 -12.39 -35.07
CA SER A 87 -7.84 -13.79 -35.47
C SER A 87 -6.81 -13.81 -36.59
N GLN A 88 -5.65 -14.42 -36.35
CA GLN A 88 -5.05 -15.47 -37.18
C GLN A 88 -4.17 -16.34 -36.27
#